data_AF-A0A1H4H397-F1
#
_entry.id   AF-A0A1H4H397-F1
#
_cell.length_a   1.000
_cell.length_b   1.000
_cell.length_c   1.000
_cell.angle_alpha   90.00
_cell.angle_beta   90.00
_cell.angle_gamma   90.00
#
_symmetry.space_group_name_H-M   'P 1'
#
loop_
_entity.id
_entity.type
_entity.pdbx_description
1 polymer ?
#
loop_
_entity_poly.entity_id
_entity_poly.type
_entity_poly.pdbx_seq_one_letter_code
_entity_poly.pdbx_strand_id
1 'polypeptide(L)'
;MSSQPQVLNSRQVSHVLELIEINLLAPGEATRKLEALTQAGEFSQTECYAIRMLLVLDHVDMVSALREASEDDEALSLVRDRLAHEARVVCEGG
;
A
#
# COMPACT_ATOMS: atom_id res chain seq x y z
N MET A 1 14.59 22.66 -1.20
CA MET A 1 14.79 21.24 -1.53
C MET A 1 13.43 20.74 -1.95
N SER A 2 13.23 20.47 -3.24
CA SER A 2 11.98 19.95 -3.76
C SER A 2 11.84 18.52 -3.26
N SER A 3 11.03 18.33 -2.21
CA SER A 3 10.56 17.00 -1.80
C SER A 3 9.66 16.49 -2.92
N GLN A 4 10.26 15.89 -3.95
CA GLN A 4 9.46 15.11 -4.88
C GLN A 4 8.75 14.06 -4.03
N PRO A 5 7.42 13.93 -4.15
CA PRO A 5 6.70 12.84 -3.49
C PRO A 5 7.42 11.56 -3.90
N GLN A 6 7.87 10.79 -2.90
CA GLN A 6 8.60 9.56 -3.16
C GLN A 6 7.62 8.58 -3.79
N VAL A 7 7.86 8.26 -5.05
CA VAL A 7 6.94 7.48 -5.87
C VAL A 7 7.34 6.01 -5.84
N LEU A 8 6.37 5.13 -5.62
CA LEU A 8 6.53 3.68 -5.56
C LEU A 8 6.36 3.09 -6.96
N ASN A 9 7.30 2.22 -7.36
CA ASN A 9 7.17 1.44 -8.58
C ASN A 9 6.17 0.27 -8.43
N SER A 10 5.83 -0.40 -9.53
CA SER A 10 4.87 -1.50 -9.55
C SER A 10 5.20 -2.65 -8.58
N ARG A 11 6.48 -2.98 -8.40
CA ARG A 11 6.93 -4.01 -7.45
C ARG A 11 6.69 -3.59 -6.00
N GLN A 12 7.07 -2.38 -5.64
CA GLN A 12 6.83 -1.81 -4.32
C GLN A 12 5.34 -1.71 -4.01
N VAL A 13 4.53 -1.28 -4.98
CA VAL A 13 3.06 -1.24 -4.87
C VAL A 13 2.49 -2.63 -4.64
N SER A 14 2.97 -3.67 -5.33
CA SER A 14 2.53 -5.04 -5.07
C SER A 14 2.82 -5.49 -3.63
N HIS A 15 3.99 -5.12 -3.08
CA HIS A 15 4.30 -5.40 -1.67
C HIS A 15 3.38 -4.64 -0.71
N VAL A 16 3.06 -3.37 -0.99
CA VAL A 16 2.13 -2.59 -0.16
C VAL A 16 0.72 -3.18 -0.20
N LEU A 17 0.23 -3.61 -1.36
CA LEU A 17 -1.08 -4.27 -1.48
C LEU A 17 -1.13 -5.58 -0.66
N GLU A 18 -0.08 -6.39 -0.70
CA GLU A 18 0.02 -7.59 0.13
C GLU A 18 0.06 -7.25 1.63
N LEU A 19 0.74 -6.17 2.02
CA LEU A 19 0.76 -5.69 3.40
C LEU A 19 -0.62 -5.23 3.87
N ILE A 20 -1.42 -4.60 3.00
CA ILE A 20 -2.80 -4.21 3.28
C ILE A 20 -3.65 -5.46 3.56
N GLU A 21 -3.59 -6.46 2.68
CA GLU A 21 -4.31 -7.74 2.85
C GLU A 21 -3.95 -8.42 4.17
N ILE A 22 -2.65 -8.50 4.50
CA ILE A 22 -2.18 -9.08 5.77
C ILE A 22 -2.65 -8.24 6.96
N ASN A 23 -2.62 -6.91 6.86
CA ASN A 23 -2.94 -6.01 7.97
C ASN A 23 -4.40 -6.13 8.41
N LEU A 24 -5.33 -6.46 7.51
CA LEU A 24 -6.74 -6.69 7.84
C LEU A 24 -6.93 -7.88 8.80
N LEU A 25 -6.06 -8.89 8.72
CA LEU A 25 -6.19 -10.14 9.49
C LEU A 25 -5.17 -10.24 10.63
N ALA A 26 -3.95 -9.73 10.40
CA ALA A 26 -2.81 -9.85 11.29
C ALA A 26 -1.91 -8.58 11.23
N PRO A 27 -2.31 -7.46 11.86
CA PRO A 27 -1.54 -6.21 11.83
C PRO A 27 -0.08 -6.34 12.29
N GLY A 28 0.16 -7.20 13.30
CA GLY A 28 1.51 -7.47 13.79
C GLY A 28 2.39 -8.23 12.78
N GLU A 29 1.79 -9.06 11.93
CA GLU A 29 2.51 -9.75 10.86
C GLU A 29 2.83 -8.80 9.70
N ALA A 30 1.88 -7.94 9.31
CA ALA A 30 2.13 -6.88 8.33
C ALA A 30 3.29 -5.97 8.77
N THR A 31 3.32 -5.59 10.05
CA THR A 31 4.42 -4.78 10.61
C THR A 31 5.77 -5.47 10.48
N ARG A 32 5.87 -6.74 10.87
CA ARG A 32 7.12 -7.52 10.77
C ARG A 32 7.58 -7.69 9.32
N LYS A 33 6.64 -7.94 8.41
CA LYS A 33 6.95 -8.09 6.99
C LYS A 33 7.45 -6.79 6.38
N LEU A 34 6.84 -5.65 6.72
CA LEU A 34 7.31 -4.33 6.29
C LEU A 34 8.72 -4.06 6.79
N GLU A 35 9.03 -4.34 8.06
CA GLU A 35 10.38 -4.19 8.60
C GLU A 35 11.40 -5.06 7.87
N ALA A 36 11.05 -6.30 7.52
CA ALA A 36 11.93 -7.18 6.76
C ALA A 36 12.18 -6.65 5.34
N LEU A 37 11.17 -6.13 4.65
CA LEU A 37 11.30 -5.52 3.32
C LEU A 37 12.16 -4.25 3.37
N THR A 38 12.00 -3.43 4.42
CA THR A 38 12.88 -2.26 4.66
C THR A 38 14.33 -2.68 4.88
N GLN A 39 14.58 -3.71 5.70
CA GLN A 39 15.94 -4.23 5.93
C GLN A 39 16.58 -4.81 4.67
N ALA A 40 15.78 -5.37 3.77
CA ALA A 40 16.23 -5.87 2.47
C ALA A 40 16.51 -4.76 1.44
N GLY A 41 16.20 -3.50 1.76
CA GLY A 41 16.39 -2.35 0.87
C GLY A 41 15.25 -2.15 -0.15
N GLU A 42 14.14 -2.89 -0.03
CA GLU A 42 12.97 -2.70 -0.89
C GLU A 42 12.27 -1.37 -0.57
N PHE A 43 12.34 -0.94 0.68
CA PHE A 43 11.86 0.36 1.15
C PHE A 43 12.94 1.09 1.95
N SER A 44 13.02 2.39 1.75
CA SER A 44 13.72 3.33 2.62
C SER A 44 13.00 3.48 3.97
N GLN A 45 13.70 4.05 4.95
CA GLN A 45 13.11 4.30 6.27
C GLN A 45 11.93 5.28 6.21
N THR A 46 11.97 6.23 5.27
CA THR A 46 10.88 7.19 5.04
C THR A 46 9.65 6.50 4.45
N GLU A 47 9.83 5.65 3.44
CA GLU A 47 8.75 4.84 2.87
C GLU A 47 8.16 3.89 3.91
N CYS A 48 9.00 3.25 4.74
CA CYS A 48 8.53 2.40 5.84
C CYS A 48 7.58 3.16 6.79
N TYR A 49 7.93 4.38 7.17
CA TYR A 49 7.07 5.21 8.01
C TYR A 49 5.77 5.61 7.28
N ALA A 50 5.85 6.00 6.01
CA ALA A 50 4.68 6.36 5.21
C ALA A 50 3.72 5.17 5.04
N ILE A 51 4.24 3.97 4.80
CA ILE A 51 3.44 2.75 4.65
C ILE A 51 2.76 2.40 5.98
N ARG A 52 3.43 2.56 7.13
CA ARG A 52 2.77 2.38 8.45
C ARG A 52 1.59 3.32 8.63
N MET A 53 1.73 4.58 8.21
CA MET A 53 0.63 5.54 8.24
C MET A 53 -0.49 5.14 7.26
N LEU A 54 -0.13 4.63 6.08
CA LEU A 54 -1.10 4.17 5.08
C LEU A 54 -1.94 2.99 5.59
N LEU A 55 -1.34 2.04 6.32
CA LEU A 55 -2.03 0.86 6.87
C LEU A 55 -3.07 1.17 7.97
N VAL A 56 -3.11 2.40 8.49
CA VAL A 56 -4.11 2.82 9.50
C VAL A 56 -5.18 3.75 8.94
N LEU A 57 -5.08 4.14 7.67
CA LEU A 57 -6.10 4.93 6.98
C LEU A 57 -7.36 4.10 6.76
N ASP A 58 -8.50 4.77 6.60
CA ASP A 58 -9.67 4.10 6.06
C ASP A 58 -9.44 3.71 4.60
N HIS A 59 -10.28 2.81 4.07
CA HIS A 59 -10.10 2.28 2.74
C HIS A 59 -10.10 3.37 1.65
N VAL A 60 -10.89 4.44 1.79
CA VAL A 60 -10.99 5.50 0.79
C VAL A 60 -9.72 6.33 0.76
N ASP A 61 -9.26 6.76 1.94
CA ASP A 61 -8.04 7.55 2.09
C ASP A 61 -6.80 6.72 1.73
N MET A 62 -6.78 5.44 2.08
CA MET A 62 -5.72 4.49 1.72
C MET A 62 -5.61 4.35 0.19
N VAL A 63 -6.72 4.14 -0.51
CA VAL A 63 -6.74 4.03 -1.99
C VAL A 63 -6.24 5.33 -2.63
N SER A 64 -6.68 6.49 -2.13
CA SER A 64 -6.25 7.79 -2.66
C SER A 64 -4.74 7.98 -2.48
N ALA A 65 -4.25 7.75 -1.26
CA ALA A 65 -2.83 7.88 -0.93
C ALA A 65 -1.95 6.93 -1.75
N LEU A 66 -2.38 5.68 -1.94
CA LEU A 66 -1.61 4.71 -2.73
C LEU A 66 -1.58 5.06 -4.22
N ARG A 67 -2.66 5.64 -4.76
CA ARG A 67 -2.70 6.15 -6.15
C ARG A 67 -1.75 7.32 -6.34
N GLU A 68 -1.75 8.28 -5.41
CA GLU A 68 -0.83 9.43 -5.44
C GLU A 68 0.64 9.00 -5.31
N ALA A 69 0.90 7.90 -4.60
CA ALA A 69 2.22 7.33 -4.43
C ALA A 69 2.66 6.38 -5.56
N SER A 70 1.84 6.12 -6.58
CA SER A 70 2.18 5.18 -7.67
C SER A 70 2.89 5.88 -8.84
N GLU A 71 4.03 5.33 -9.29
CA GLU A 71 4.91 5.98 -10.27
C GLU A 71 4.47 5.77 -11.72
N ASP A 72 3.92 4.60 -12.03
CA ASP A 72 3.63 4.17 -13.39
C ASP A 72 2.19 3.65 -13.56
N ASP A 73 1.77 3.54 -14.82
CA ASP A 73 0.44 3.03 -15.18
C ASP A 73 0.23 1.57 -14.73
N GLU A 74 1.30 0.78 -14.57
CA GLU A 74 1.23 -0.60 -14.09
C GLU A 74 0.87 -0.65 -12.60
N ALA A 75 1.54 0.15 -11.77
CA ALA A 75 1.24 0.37 -10.37
C ALA A 75 -0.19 0.88 -10.18
N LEU A 76 -0.61 1.86 -11.00
CA LEU A 76 -1.98 2.36 -10.97
C LEU A 76 -3.01 1.27 -11.35
N SER A 77 -2.67 0.39 -12.31
CA SER A 77 -3.50 -0.77 -12.65
C SER A 77 -3.60 -1.73 -11.47
N LEU A 78 -2.49 -2.05 -10.81
CA LEU A 78 -2.48 -2.95 -9.64
C LEU A 78 -3.37 -2.43 -8.51
N VAL A 79 -3.28 -1.13 -8.20
CA VAL A 79 -4.13 -0.48 -7.18
C VAL A 79 -5.60 -0.53 -7.58
N ARG A 80 -5.92 -0.29 -8.86
CA ARG A 80 -7.29 -0.40 -9.38
C ARG A 80 -7.82 -1.82 -9.29
N ASP A 81 -7.06 -2.80 -9.74
CA ASP A 81 -7.52 -4.18 -9.89
C ASP A 81 -7.73 -4.85 -8.53
N ARG A 82 -6.82 -4.62 -7.57
CA ARG A 82 -6.92 -5.23 -6.23
C ARG A 82 -7.91 -4.51 -5.32
N LEU A 83 -7.94 -3.17 -5.30
CA LEU A 83 -8.81 -2.44 -4.36
C LEU A 83 -10.22 -2.18 -4.91
N ALA A 84 -10.46 -2.26 -6.22
CA ALA A 84 -11.82 -2.26 -6.75
C ALA A 84 -12.58 -3.58 -6.44
N HIS A 85 -11.85 -4.66 -6.14
CA HIS A 85 -12.46 -5.93 -5.74
C HIS A 85 -13.13 -5.82 -4.36
N GLU A 86 -12.49 -5.15 -3.40
CA GLU A 86 -13.01 -5.01 -2.03
C GLU A 86 -14.26 -4.12 -1.96
N ALA A 87 -14.32 -3.04 -2.75
CA ALA A 87 -15.51 -2.17 -2.80
C ALA A 87 -16.76 -2.86 -3.38
N ARG A 88 -16.59 -3.90 -4.22
CA ARG A 88 -17.70 -4.64 -4.81
C ARG A 88 -18.27 -5.71 -3.88
N VAL A 89 -17.42 -6.38 -3.09
CA VAL A 89 -17.85 -7.41 -2.14
C VAL A 89 -18.70 -6.81 -1.00
N VAL A 90 -18.46 -5.55 -0.62
CA VAL A 90 -19.25 -4.84 0.41
C VAL A 90 -20.66 -4.47 -0.07
N CYS A 91 -20.89 -4.31 -1.38
CA CYS A 91 -22.20 -3.91 -1.93
C CYS A 91 -23.17 -5.07 -2.21
N GLU A 92 -22.69 -6.32 -2.29
CA GLU A 92 -23.55 -7.49 -2.58
C GLU A 92 -23.84 -8.37 -1.35
N GLY A 93 -23.46 -7.93 -0.15
CA GLY A 93 -23.62 -8.67 1.11
C GLY A 93 -24.47 -7.98 2.18
N GLY A 94 -25.44 -7.14 1.80
CA GLY A 94 -26.37 -6.44 2.69
C GLY A 94 -27.83 -6.82 2.45
#